data_AF-A0A4P9WPC6-F1
#
_entry.id   AF-A0A4P9WPC6-F1
#
_cell.length_a   1.000
_cell.length_b   1.000
_cell.length_c   1.000
_cell.angle_alpha   90.00
_cell.angle_beta   90.00
_cell.angle_gamma   90.00
#
_symmetry.space_group_name_H-M   'P 1'
#
loop_
_entity.id
_entity.type
_entity.pdbx_description
1 polymer ?
#
loop_
_entity_poly.entity_id
_entity_poly.type
_entity_poly.pdbx_seq_one_letter_code
_entity_poly.pdbx_strand_id
1 'polypeptide(L)'
;MASKQPQLQISLAQHIASLFNLQSRTSVIVRKVEPESVAIDYVEIAIRDQYISRSDMWILKLGLEGRSIFVGQKLNAFGMRGQIRLISNRGQSWACGLVTRETKVIYRSESAKFILFLQLCREMWEFD
;
A
#
# COMPACT_ATOMS: atom_id res chain seq x y z
N MET A 1 32.62 12.62 12.53
CA MET A 1 31.31 13.03 13.09
C MET A 1 31.05 12.17 14.33
N ALA A 2 31.04 12.76 15.52
CA ALA A 2 30.95 12.02 16.78
C ALA A 2 29.55 11.40 16.96
N SER A 3 29.49 10.09 17.24
CA SER A 3 28.24 9.37 17.51
C SER A 3 27.67 9.80 18.87
N LYS A 4 26.60 10.60 18.86
CA LYS A 4 25.96 11.15 20.07
C LYS A 4 25.44 10.08 21.05
N GLN A 5 25.25 8.83 20.62
CA GLN A 5 24.90 7.69 21.48
C GLN A 5 25.50 6.39 20.91
N PRO A 6 26.48 5.74 21.59
CA PRO A 6 27.16 4.55 21.06
C PRO A 6 26.32 3.26 21.08
N GLN A 7 25.18 3.24 21.77
CA GLN A 7 24.31 2.05 21.92
C GLN A 7 22.90 2.21 21.32
N LEU A 8 22.67 3.23 20.49
CA LEU A 8 21.34 3.41 19.89
C LEU A 8 21.07 2.28 18.89
N GLN A 9 20.10 1.42 19.22
CA GLN A 9 19.63 0.33 18.37
C GLN A 9 18.20 0.60 17.93
N ILE A 10 17.90 0.28 16.67
CA ILE A 10 16.54 0.34 16.13
C ILE A 10 16.08 -1.08 15.86
N SER A 11 14.99 -1.45 16.52
CA SER A 11 14.34 -2.73 16.31
C SER A 11 13.31 -2.60 15.20
N LEU A 12 13.40 -3.48 14.20
CA LEU A 12 12.45 -3.60 13.11
C LEU A 12 11.82 -4.99 13.15
N ALA A 13 10.57 -5.10 12.70
CA ALA A 13 9.95 -6.39 12.51
C ALA A 13 10.68 -7.16 11.39
N GLN A 14 10.93 -8.46 11.60
CA GLN A 14 11.73 -9.29 10.70
C GLN A 14 11.22 -9.28 9.25
N HIS A 15 9.89 -9.27 9.07
CA HIS A 15 9.28 -9.23 7.73
C HIS A 15 9.55 -7.91 7.00
N ILE A 16 9.57 -6.77 7.73
CA ILE A 16 9.90 -5.46 7.17
C ILE A 16 11.40 -5.41 6.84
N ALA A 17 12.25 -5.86 7.75
CA ALA A 17 13.69 -5.92 7.51
C ALA A 17 14.01 -6.75 6.26
N SER A 18 13.35 -7.90 6.10
CA SER A 18 13.52 -8.77 4.93
C SER A 18 13.02 -8.12 3.63
N LEU A 19 11.91 -7.39 3.66
CA LEU A 19 11.38 -6.66 2.49
C LEU A 19 12.34 -5.57 1.99
N PHE A 20 13.06 -4.90 2.88
CA PHE A 20 14.02 -3.85 2.55
C PHE A 20 15.48 -4.34 2.54
N ASN A 21 15.71 -5.67 2.56
CA ASN A 21 17.04 -6.29 2.57
C ASN A 21 17.96 -5.78 3.71
N LEU A 22 17.38 -5.48 4.87
CA LEU A 22 18.11 -5.08 6.07
C LEU A 22 18.51 -6.31 6.88
N GLN A 23 19.80 -6.40 7.22
CA GLN A 23 20.32 -7.45 8.09
C GLN A 23 20.38 -6.98 9.55
N SER A 24 20.24 -7.94 10.47
CA SER A 24 20.31 -7.65 11.89
C SER A 24 21.71 -7.18 12.27
N ARG A 25 21.78 -6.17 13.16
CA ARG A 25 23.02 -5.55 13.66
C ARG A 25 23.90 -4.85 12.61
N THR A 26 23.37 -4.62 11.40
CA THR A 26 24.06 -3.78 10.40
C THR A 26 24.00 -2.31 10.79
N SER A 27 25.10 -1.58 10.56
CA SER A 27 25.12 -0.13 10.74
C SER A 27 24.29 0.56 9.66
N VAL A 28 23.38 1.44 10.06
CA VAL A 28 22.50 2.19 9.16
C VAL A 28 22.58 3.68 9.43
N ILE A 29 22.28 4.49 8.41
CA ILE A 29 22.15 5.94 8.56
C ILE A 29 20.67 6.26 8.72
N VAL A 30 20.33 6.91 9.82
CA VAL A 30 18.96 7.36 10.11
C VAL A 30 18.89 8.84 9.84
N ARG A 31 17.95 9.25 8.99
CA ARG A 31 17.71 10.66 8.67
C ARG A 31 16.27 11.00 9.01
N LYS A 32 16.08 12.11 9.73
CA LYS A 32 14.77 12.73 9.84
C LYS A 32 14.41 13.32 8.48
N VAL A 33 13.23 12.99 7.98
CA VAL A 33 12.70 13.48 6.71
C VAL A 33 11.44 14.30 6.98
N GLU A 34 11.24 15.36 6.20
CA GLU A 34 10.01 16.13 6.21
C GLU A 34 8.85 15.27 5.69
N PRO A 35 7.67 15.25 6.38
CA PRO A 35 6.51 14.45 5.97
C PRO A 35 6.11 14.65 4.51
N GLU A 36 6.20 15.88 4.01
CA GLU A 36 5.82 16.28 2.66
C GLU A 36 6.74 15.65 1.60
N SER A 37 8.01 15.38 1.96
CA SER A 37 8.99 14.77 1.04
C SER A 37 8.72 13.29 0.77
N VAL A 38 8.00 12.62 1.68
CA VAL A 38 7.68 11.19 1.61
C VAL A 38 6.18 10.92 1.46
N ALA A 39 5.40 11.99 1.26
CA ALA A 39 3.96 11.90 1.00
C ALA A 39 3.69 11.12 -0.30
N ILE A 40 2.60 10.37 -0.32
CA ILE A 40 2.18 9.60 -1.50
C ILE A 40 0.91 10.19 -2.12
N ASP A 41 0.81 10.10 -3.44
CA ASP A 41 -0.36 10.62 -4.16
C ASP A 41 -1.48 9.59 -4.21
N TYR A 42 -1.13 8.33 -4.50
CA TYR A 42 -2.08 7.24 -4.64
C TYR A 42 -1.62 5.98 -3.91
N VAL A 43 -2.58 5.31 -3.28
CA VAL A 43 -2.40 3.96 -2.75
C VAL A 43 -3.53 3.07 -3.21
N GLU A 44 -3.20 1.87 -3.66
CA GLU A 44 -4.15 0.82 -4.00
C GLU A 44 -4.22 -0.21 -2.88
N ILE A 45 -5.42 -0.47 -2.38
CA ILE A 45 -5.71 -1.47 -1.37
C ILE A 45 -6.55 -2.57 -2.02
N ALA A 46 -6.02 -3.79 -2.01
CA ALA A 46 -6.72 -4.99 -2.42
C ALA A 46 -7.55 -5.54 -1.25
N ILE A 47 -8.81 -5.85 -1.52
CA ILE A 47 -9.76 -6.44 -0.57
C ILE A 47 -10.17 -7.79 -1.12
N ARG A 48 -10.13 -8.82 -0.28
CA ARG A 48 -10.42 -10.19 -0.67
C ARG A 48 -11.42 -10.83 0.29
N ASP A 49 -12.40 -11.52 -0.28
CA ASP A 49 -13.39 -12.36 0.42
C ASP A 49 -14.15 -11.61 1.54
N GLN A 50 -14.39 -10.31 1.34
CA GLN A 50 -15.12 -9.45 2.27
C GLN A 50 -15.90 -8.37 1.51
N TYR A 51 -17.14 -8.12 1.95
CA TYR A 51 -17.90 -6.94 1.55
C TYR A 51 -17.48 -5.73 2.38
N ILE A 52 -17.18 -4.61 1.73
CA ILE A 52 -16.80 -3.36 2.37
C ILE A 52 -17.67 -2.24 1.78
N SER A 53 -18.33 -1.48 2.65
CA SER A 53 -19.14 -0.34 2.25
C SER A 53 -18.28 0.91 2.02
N ARG A 54 -18.87 1.93 1.38
CA ARG A 54 -18.20 3.24 1.20
C ARG A 54 -17.86 3.91 2.54
N SER A 55 -18.69 3.72 3.56
CA SER A 55 -18.45 4.21 4.92
C SER A 55 -17.22 3.55 5.55
N ASP A 56 -17.09 2.23 5.37
CA ASP A 56 -15.93 1.48 5.86
C ASP A 56 -14.64 1.92 5.16
N MET A 57 -14.68 2.10 3.84
CA MET A 57 -13.56 2.67 3.07
C MET A 57 -13.13 4.03 3.63
N TRP A 58 -14.09 4.92 3.89
CA TRP A 58 -13.80 6.24 4.47
C TRP A 58 -13.12 6.13 5.85
N ILE A 59 -13.64 5.29 6.74
CA ILE A 59 -13.04 5.04 8.07
C ILE A 59 -11.61 4.48 7.93
N LEU A 60 -11.39 3.57 6.98
CA LEU A 60 -10.04 3.04 6.73
C LEU A 60 -9.09 4.15 6.25
N LYS A 61 -9.54 5.04 5.35
CA LYS A 61 -8.72 6.17 4.90
C LYS A 61 -8.32 7.06 6.08
N LEU A 62 -9.27 7.40 6.94
CA LEU A 62 -9.00 8.21 8.14
C LEU A 62 -8.01 7.53 9.09
N GLY A 63 -8.12 6.21 9.28
CA GLY A 63 -7.20 5.46 10.14
C GLY A 63 -5.78 5.32 9.57
N LEU A 64 -5.61 5.49 8.26
CA LEU A 64 -4.31 5.45 7.58
C LEU A 64 -3.61 6.81 7.54
N GLU A 65 -4.35 7.91 7.66
CA GLU A 65 -3.78 9.26 7.63
C GLU A 65 -2.69 9.44 8.69
N GLY A 66 -1.54 9.98 8.28
CA GLY A 66 -0.38 10.17 9.14
C GLY A 66 0.44 8.92 9.43
N ARG A 67 0.08 7.75 8.85
CA ARG A 67 0.85 6.51 9.00
C ARG A 67 1.75 6.24 7.79
N SER A 68 2.92 5.67 8.06
CA SER A 68 3.75 5.10 7.01
C SER A 68 3.23 3.74 6.60
N ILE A 69 3.25 3.49 5.29
CA ILE A 69 2.76 2.26 4.69
C ILE A 69 3.78 1.70 3.71
N PHE A 70 3.70 0.40 3.44
CA PHE A 70 4.56 -0.29 2.48
C PHE A 70 3.78 -1.30 1.63
N VAL A 71 4.28 -1.57 0.42
CA VAL A 71 3.69 -2.55 -0.49
C VAL A 71 3.73 -3.94 0.15
N GLY A 72 2.60 -4.65 0.08
CA GLY A 72 2.43 -5.96 0.70
C GLY A 72 1.99 -5.92 2.16
N GLN A 73 1.90 -4.74 2.78
CA GLN A 73 1.41 -4.59 4.15
C GLN A 73 -0.03 -5.08 4.27
N LYS A 74 -0.27 -5.99 5.23
CA LYS A 74 -1.62 -6.43 5.60
C LYS A 74 -2.28 -5.39 6.49
N LEU A 75 -3.49 -4.98 6.12
CA LEU A 75 -4.33 -4.06 6.87
C LEU A 75 -5.41 -4.86 7.58
N ASN A 76 -5.43 -4.78 8.91
CA ASN A 76 -6.47 -5.36 9.77
C ASN A 76 -6.93 -4.25 10.72
N ALA A 77 -7.94 -3.49 10.32
CA ALA A 77 -8.45 -2.37 11.12
C ALA A 77 -9.97 -2.27 10.97
N PHE A 78 -10.66 -1.95 12.06
CA PHE A 78 -12.12 -1.76 12.07
C PHE A 78 -12.91 -2.92 11.45
N GLY A 79 -12.43 -4.16 11.65
CA GLY A 79 -13.05 -5.36 11.07
C GLY A 79 -12.78 -5.57 9.57
N MET A 80 -12.10 -4.65 8.90
CA MET A 80 -11.70 -4.77 7.50
C MET A 80 -10.36 -5.47 7.37
N ARG A 81 -10.26 -6.34 6.36
CA ARG A 81 -9.02 -6.99 5.95
C ARG A 81 -8.68 -6.63 4.52
N GLY A 82 -7.44 -6.19 4.31
CA GLY A 82 -6.94 -5.87 2.99
C GLY A 82 -5.42 -5.92 2.93
N GLN A 83 -4.88 -5.67 1.75
CA GLN A 83 -3.45 -5.60 1.54
C GLN A 83 -3.10 -4.42 0.64
N ILE A 84 -2.03 -3.72 0.99
CA ILE A 84 -1.52 -2.64 0.15
C ILE A 84 -0.87 -3.26 -1.09
N ARG A 85 -1.40 -2.93 -2.26
CA ARG A 85 -0.99 -3.55 -3.53
C ARG A 85 -0.02 -2.67 -4.30
N LEU A 86 -0.28 -1.37 -4.32
CA LEU A 86 0.52 -0.41 -5.07
C LEU A 86 0.55 0.91 -4.32
N ILE A 87 1.72 1.54 -4.28
CA ILE A 87 1.92 2.90 -3.81
C ILE A 87 2.51 3.67 -4.98
N SER A 88 1.98 4.85 -5.28
CA SER A 88 2.54 5.70 -6.31
C SER A 88 2.53 7.18 -5.94
N ASN A 89 3.55 7.88 -6.46
CA ASN A 89 3.73 9.31 -6.35
C ASN A 89 4.20 9.80 -7.72
N ARG A 90 3.49 10.79 -8.29
CA ARG A 90 3.73 11.37 -9.63
C ARG A 90 3.85 10.31 -10.74
N GLY A 91 3.02 9.28 -10.68
CA GLY A 91 2.98 8.19 -11.66
C GLY A 91 4.10 7.14 -11.52
N GLN A 92 5.03 7.30 -10.58
CA GLN A 92 6.05 6.30 -10.27
C GLN A 92 5.62 5.44 -9.09
N SER A 93 5.92 4.14 -9.16
CA SER A 93 5.66 3.21 -8.07
C SER A 93 6.76 3.27 -7.00
N TRP A 94 6.35 3.21 -5.74
CA TRP A 94 7.24 3.24 -4.58
C TRP A 94 7.02 2.03 -3.68
N ALA A 95 8.05 1.61 -2.96
CA ALA A 95 7.96 0.48 -2.02
C ALA A 95 7.26 0.86 -0.71
N CYS A 96 7.37 2.13 -0.28
CA CYS A 96 6.75 2.67 0.92
C CYS A 96 6.52 4.17 0.79
N GLY A 97 5.76 4.74 1.73
CA GLY A 97 5.57 6.17 1.85
C GLY A 97 4.60 6.55 2.96
N LEU A 98 4.37 7.85 3.13
CA LEU A 98 3.50 8.41 4.16
C LEU A 98 2.14 8.77 3.56
N VAL A 99 1.06 8.30 4.20
CA VAL A 99 -0.30 8.70 3.85
C VAL A 99 -0.60 10.07 4.44
N THR A 100 -1.02 11.01 3.60
CA THR A 100 -1.47 12.34 4.01
C THR A 100 -2.96 12.53 3.68
N ARG A 101 -3.52 13.70 3.98
CA ARG A 101 -4.93 14.02 3.68
C ARG A 101 -5.22 14.00 2.18
N GLU A 102 -4.23 14.45 1.41
CA GLU A 102 -4.24 14.60 -0.04
C GLU A 102 -4.11 13.25 -0.76
N THR A 103 -3.57 12.24 -0.07
CA THR A 103 -3.45 10.88 -0.61
C THR A 103 -4.82 10.33 -1.03
N LYS A 104 -4.88 9.85 -2.27
CA LYS A 104 -6.06 9.21 -2.85
C LYS A 104 -5.95 7.70 -2.69
N VAL A 105 -6.94 7.12 -2.00
CA VAL A 105 -7.01 5.67 -1.78
C VAL A 105 -7.92 5.04 -2.83
N ILE A 106 -7.39 4.05 -3.54
CA ILE A 106 -8.08 3.22 -4.52
C ILE A 106 -8.36 1.87 -3.85
N TYR A 107 -9.63 1.48 -3.80
CA TYR A 107 -10.04 0.19 -3.27
C TYR A 107 -10.35 -0.75 -4.43
N ARG A 108 -9.70 -1.92 -4.49
CA ARG A 108 -9.98 -2.94 -5.48
C ARG A 108 -10.43 -4.24 -4.82
N SER A 109 -11.55 -4.77 -5.29
CA SER A 109 -12.01 -6.10 -4.88
C SER A 109 -11.34 -7.17 -5.73
N GLU A 110 -10.68 -8.13 -5.08
CA GLU A 110 -10.19 -9.36 -5.70
C GLU A 110 -11.28 -10.44 -5.80
N SER A 111 -12.44 -10.21 -5.18
CA SER A 111 -13.61 -11.10 -5.21
C SER A 111 -14.75 -10.49 -6.03
N ALA A 112 -14.42 -9.70 -7.05
CA ALA A 112 -15.40 -9.05 -7.93
C ALA A 112 -16.18 -10.09 -8.75
N LYS A 113 -17.47 -9.84 -8.95
CA LYS A 113 -18.32 -10.62 -9.86
C LYS A 113 -18.22 -10.01 -11.26
N PHE A 114 -17.83 -10.83 -12.24
CA PHE A 114 -17.77 -10.43 -13.64
C PHE A 114 -18.98 -11.01 -14.37
N ILE A 115 -19.69 -10.16 -15.12
CA ILE A 115 -20.76 -10.58 -16.04
C ILE A 115 -20.26 -10.26 -17.44
N LEU A 116 -20.02 -11.29 -18.24
CA LEU A 116 -19.56 -11.16 -19.61
C LEU A 116 -20.77 -11.31 -20.55
N PHE A 117 -21.02 -10.29 -21.36
CA PHE A 117 -21.95 -10.38 -22.47
C PHE A 117 -21.17 -10.61 -23.75
N LEU A 118 -21.49 -11.70 -24.44
CA LEU A 118 -20.90 -12.04 -25.73
C LEU A 118 -21.98 -11.85 -26.79
N GLN A 119 -21.81 -10.85 -27.64
CA GLN A 119 -22.66 -10.66 -28.81
C GLN A 119 -22.08 -11.43 -29.98
N LEU A 120 -22.92 -12.24 -30.60
CA LEU A 120 -22.56 -13.00 -31.79
C LEU A 120 -23.14 -12.30 -33.03
N CYS A 121 -22.30 -12.05 -34.03
CA CYS A 121 -22.70 -11.55 -35.34
C CYS A 121 -22.28 -12.51 -36.45
N ARG A 122 -22.77 -12.27 -37.67
CA ARG A 122 -22.57 -13.18 -38.81
C ARG A 122 -21.10 -13.22 -39.24
N GLU A 123 -20.42 -12.11 -39.10
CA GLU A 123 -19.02 -11.89 -39.45
C GLU A 123 -18.07 -12.74 -38.58
N MET A 124 -18.49 -13.17 -37.39
CA MET A 124 -17.71 -14.12 -36.57
C MET A 124 -17.64 -15.52 -37.18
N TRP A 125 -18.47 -15.80 -38.18
CA TRP A 125 -18.48 -17.06 -38.92
C TRP A 125 -17.60 -17.00 -40.18
N GLU A 126 -17.07 -15.82 -40.52
CA GLU A 126 -16.11 -15.67 -41.61
C GLU A 126 -14.70 -15.96 -41.08
N PHE A 127 -13.97 -16.83 -41.78
CA PHE A 127 -12.57 -17.12 -41.48
C PHE A 127 -11.71 -16.02 -42.12
N ASP A 128 -10.81 -15.41 -41.33
CA ASP A 128 -9.68 -14.61 -41.83
C ASP A 128 -8.61 -15.50 -42.52
#